data_AF-A0A2V8IRS2-F1
#
_entry.id   AF-A0A2V8IRS2-F1
#
_cell.length_a   1.000
_cell.length_b   1.000
_cell.length_c   1.000
_cell.angle_alpha   90.00
_cell.angle_beta   90.00
_cell.angle_gamma   90.00
#
_symmetry.space_group_name_H-M   'P 1'
#
loop_
_entity.id
_entity.type
_entity.pdbx_description
1 polymer ?
#
loop_
_entity_poly.entity_id
_entity_poly.type
_entity_poly.pdbx_seq_one_letter_code
_entity_poly.pdbx_strand_id
1 'polypeptide(L)'
;MLPRFCGPISGNKISNVFDAGIEGVNAVTNTTIADNTITNAIIAGISSYHCTAWQGNTMSGNRVSQSLSVMKAYVSIDVNCFSYPNPPSVGFFKDNVIANNVLRNALGDSTFGLSLLFNARASSAAGNLLQGNDVGGSGIELQPISGFSDGGGNSCGPQGNFKC
;
A
#
# COMPACT_ATOMS: atom_id res chain seq x y z
N MET A 1 23.37 17.73 -6.25
CA MET A 1 22.47 17.01 -7.17
C MET A 1 22.41 15.57 -6.68
N LEU A 2 21.34 15.17 -5.99
CA LEU A 2 21.20 13.84 -5.40
C LEU A 2 20.65 12.86 -6.46
N PRO A 3 21.10 11.59 -6.50
CA PRO A 3 20.66 10.64 -7.49
C PRO A 3 19.18 10.31 -7.28
N ARG A 4 18.38 10.51 -8.34
CA ARG A 4 17.03 9.97 -8.40
C ARG A 4 17.15 8.46 -8.65
N PHE A 5 16.59 7.65 -7.76
CA PHE A 5 16.32 6.25 -8.08
C PHE A 5 15.24 6.23 -9.17
N CYS A 6 15.67 6.09 -10.43
CA CYS A 6 14.79 5.96 -11.59
C CYS A 6 14.86 4.51 -12.08
N GLY A 7 14.12 3.63 -11.42
CA GLY A 7 13.92 2.25 -11.83
C GLY A 7 12.78 1.60 -11.05
N PRO A 8 12.09 0.60 -11.62
CA PRO A 8 11.09 -0.15 -10.89
C PRO A 8 11.73 -0.85 -9.67
N ILE A 9 11.05 -0.86 -8.54
CA ILE A 9 11.38 -1.73 -7.41
C ILE A 9 10.80 -3.09 -7.75
N SER A 10 11.58 -3.94 -8.43
CA SER A 10 11.03 -5.18 -8.99
C SER A 10 11.90 -6.42 -8.89
N GLY A 11 11.23 -7.58 -8.84
CA GLY A 11 11.88 -8.89 -8.89
C GLY A 11 12.67 -9.26 -7.62
N ASN A 12 12.47 -8.54 -6.52
CA ASN A 12 13.21 -8.77 -5.28
C ASN A 12 12.62 -9.92 -4.48
N LYS A 13 13.47 -10.61 -3.71
CA LYS A 13 13.07 -11.53 -2.65
C LYS A 13 13.46 -10.92 -1.32
N ILE A 14 12.47 -10.54 -0.52
CA ILE A 14 12.66 -9.84 0.77
C ILE A 14 12.06 -10.72 1.86
N SER A 15 12.85 -11.02 2.90
CA SER A 15 12.36 -11.87 3.97
C SER A 15 12.97 -11.58 5.32
N ASN A 16 12.23 -11.87 6.39
CA ASN A 16 12.67 -11.75 7.78
C ASN A 16 13.08 -10.30 8.14
N VAL A 17 12.23 -9.34 7.77
CA VAL A 17 12.44 -7.92 8.08
C VAL A 17 11.50 -7.48 9.19
N PHE A 18 12.01 -6.62 10.07
CA PHE A 18 11.28 -6.22 11.28
C PHE A 18 10.12 -5.26 11.00
N ASP A 19 10.27 -4.36 10.04
CA ASP A 19 9.25 -3.35 9.78
C ASP A 19 8.43 -3.70 8.54
N ALA A 20 8.85 -3.18 7.40
CA ALA A 20 8.21 -3.43 6.12
C ALA A 20 9.18 -4.05 5.10
N GLY A 21 8.63 -4.84 4.17
CA GLY A 21 9.40 -5.32 3.02
C GLY A 21 9.79 -4.18 2.09
N ILE A 22 8.81 -3.38 1.68
CA ILE A 22 8.99 -2.16 0.90
C ILE A 22 8.19 -1.05 1.58
N GLU A 23 8.89 0.02 1.97
CA GLU A 23 8.27 1.18 2.61
C GLU A 23 8.55 2.45 1.82
N GLY A 24 7.53 3.29 1.69
CA GLY A 24 7.69 4.66 1.20
C GLY A 24 7.08 5.68 2.16
N VAL A 25 7.84 6.75 2.40
CA VAL A 25 7.40 7.95 3.13
C VAL A 25 7.46 9.16 2.21
N ASN A 26 6.77 10.24 2.57
CA ASN A 26 6.65 11.46 1.77
C ASN A 26 5.99 11.23 0.39
N ALA A 27 6.42 12.03 -0.59
CA ALA A 27 5.99 11.93 -1.96
C ALA A 27 6.66 10.74 -2.65
N VAL A 28 5.86 9.75 -3.02
CA VAL A 28 6.27 8.66 -3.91
C VAL A 28 5.42 8.77 -5.16
N THR A 29 6.04 9.10 -6.29
CA THR A 29 5.30 9.42 -7.52
C THR A 29 5.84 8.67 -8.72
N ASN A 30 4.94 8.15 -9.55
CA ASN A 30 5.28 7.46 -10.81
C ASN A 30 6.26 6.30 -10.61
N THR A 31 6.15 5.61 -9.47
CA THR A 31 6.99 4.46 -9.12
C THR A 31 6.26 3.17 -9.46
N THR A 32 7.01 2.20 -9.98
CA THR A 32 6.52 0.83 -10.14
C THR A 32 7.13 -0.06 -9.06
N ILE A 33 6.28 -0.78 -8.33
CA ILE A 33 6.64 -1.82 -7.37
C ILE A 33 6.07 -3.12 -7.91
N ALA A 34 6.90 -3.96 -8.53
CA ALA A 34 6.40 -5.09 -9.31
C ALA A 34 7.11 -6.42 -9.05
N ASP A 35 6.37 -7.52 -9.09
CA ASP A 35 6.92 -8.89 -9.09
C ASP A 35 7.87 -9.19 -7.92
N ASN A 36 7.70 -8.52 -6.78
CA ASN A 36 8.47 -8.80 -5.57
C ASN A 36 7.84 -9.97 -4.81
N THR A 37 8.68 -10.81 -4.20
CA THR A 37 8.25 -11.82 -3.23
C THR A 37 8.70 -11.36 -1.85
N ILE A 38 7.73 -11.08 -0.98
CA ILE A 38 7.95 -10.59 0.38
C ILE A 38 7.36 -11.60 1.36
N THR A 39 8.15 -12.06 2.32
CA THR A 39 7.73 -13.09 3.27
C THR A 39 8.26 -12.80 4.66
N ASN A 40 7.43 -12.92 5.69
CA ASN A 40 7.87 -12.68 7.07
C ASN A 40 8.44 -11.26 7.27
N ALA A 41 7.73 -10.26 6.72
CA ALA A 41 7.90 -8.87 7.14
C ALA A 41 6.95 -8.63 8.31
N ILE A 42 7.49 -8.40 9.52
CA ILE A 42 6.70 -8.49 10.75
C ILE A 42 5.51 -7.54 10.71
N ILE A 43 5.69 -6.27 10.35
CA ILE A 43 4.59 -5.31 10.32
C ILE A 43 3.87 -5.35 8.98
N ALA A 44 4.57 -5.08 7.87
CA ALA A 44 3.90 -5.04 6.57
C ALA A 44 4.73 -5.51 5.36
N GLY A 45 4.05 -5.98 4.32
CA GLY A 45 4.72 -6.30 3.06
C GLY A 45 5.15 -5.07 2.30
N ILE A 46 4.15 -4.32 1.82
CA ILE A 46 4.30 -3.04 1.15
C ILE A 46 3.55 -2.00 1.98
N SER A 47 4.23 -0.92 2.38
CA SER A 47 3.61 0.05 3.28
C SER A 47 3.98 1.51 3.11
N SER A 48 3.13 2.33 3.72
CA SER A 48 3.42 3.69 4.16
C SER A 48 2.73 3.90 5.51
N TYR A 49 3.47 4.22 6.57
CA TYR A 49 2.88 4.38 7.91
C TYR A 49 2.51 5.82 8.24
N HIS A 50 3.12 6.80 7.60
CA HIS A 50 2.84 8.22 7.81
C HIS A 50 3.46 9.04 6.68
N CYS A 51 3.04 10.30 6.60
CA CYS A 51 3.50 11.26 5.61
C CYS A 51 3.26 10.81 4.18
N THR A 52 2.22 10.01 3.94
CA THR A 52 1.94 9.43 2.63
C THR A 52 1.39 10.48 1.67
N ALA A 53 2.14 10.70 0.58
CA ALA A 53 1.72 11.49 -0.56
C ALA A 53 1.99 10.71 -1.85
N TRP A 54 1.30 9.59 -2.02
CA TRP A 54 1.57 8.63 -3.10
C TRP A 54 0.68 8.93 -4.30
N GLN A 55 1.29 9.12 -5.47
CA GLN A 55 0.54 9.39 -6.69
C GLN A 55 1.08 8.69 -7.94
N GLY A 56 0.18 8.15 -8.77
CA GLY A 56 0.57 7.60 -10.07
C GLY A 56 1.45 6.36 -9.97
N ASN A 57 1.44 5.66 -8.84
CA ASN A 57 2.25 4.47 -8.64
C ASN A 57 1.53 3.22 -9.14
N THR A 58 2.29 2.25 -9.63
CA THR A 58 1.78 0.92 -9.99
C THR A 58 2.38 -0.12 -9.04
N MET A 59 1.51 -0.86 -8.35
CA MET A 59 1.86 -1.96 -7.46
C MET A 59 1.25 -3.23 -8.02
N SER A 60 2.06 -4.09 -8.66
CA SER A 60 1.52 -5.22 -9.40
C SER A 60 2.35 -6.50 -9.37
N GLY A 61 1.68 -7.66 -9.41
CA GLY A 61 2.37 -8.96 -9.47
C GLY A 61 3.15 -9.34 -8.20
N ASN A 62 3.04 -8.53 -7.13
CA ASN A 62 3.74 -8.81 -5.89
C ASN A 62 3.08 -9.97 -5.15
N ARG A 63 3.90 -10.79 -4.52
CA ARG A 63 3.47 -11.87 -3.62
C ARG A 63 3.93 -11.53 -2.23
N VAL A 64 2.99 -11.22 -1.35
CA VAL A 64 3.27 -10.94 0.06
C VAL A 64 2.59 -11.98 0.92
N SER A 65 3.32 -12.50 1.91
CA SER A 65 2.77 -13.45 2.87
C SER A 65 3.47 -13.36 4.23
N GLN A 66 2.82 -13.89 5.25
CA GLN A 66 3.37 -13.98 6.60
C GLN A 66 3.72 -12.59 7.18
N SER A 67 2.84 -11.61 7.00
CA SER A 67 2.99 -10.26 7.55
C SER A 67 1.76 -9.89 8.37
N LEU A 68 1.86 -9.03 9.38
CA LEU A 68 0.65 -8.56 10.09
C LEU A 68 -0.30 -7.82 9.12
N SER A 69 0.24 -7.01 8.21
CA SER A 69 -0.51 -6.38 7.12
C SER A 69 0.20 -6.58 5.79
N VAL A 70 -0.36 -7.40 4.91
CA VAL A 70 0.25 -7.72 3.61
C VAL A 70 0.42 -6.47 2.72
N MET A 71 -0.56 -5.56 2.69
CA MET A 71 -0.40 -4.20 2.15
C MET A 71 -1.11 -3.15 3.01
N LYS A 72 -0.40 -2.06 3.37
CA LYS A 72 -0.95 -1.01 4.26
C LYS A 72 -0.48 0.39 3.91
N ALA A 73 -1.40 1.30 3.62
CA ALA A 73 -1.11 2.73 3.52
C ALA A 73 -1.89 3.51 4.59
N TYR A 74 -1.20 4.20 5.50
CA TYR A 74 -1.80 5.13 6.43
C TYR A 74 -1.49 6.56 6.01
N VAL A 75 -2.45 7.15 5.30
CA VAL A 75 -2.36 8.51 4.78
C VAL A 75 -2.59 9.47 5.93
N SER A 76 -1.48 9.96 6.48
CA SER A 76 -1.47 10.90 7.59
C SER A 76 -0.42 11.98 7.38
N ILE A 77 -0.74 13.22 7.79
CA ILE A 77 0.25 14.29 7.97
C ILE A 77 0.23 14.71 9.41
N ASP A 78 1.37 14.64 10.08
CA ASP A 78 1.55 15.08 11.46
C ASP A 78 2.83 15.92 11.62
N VAL A 79 3.13 16.31 12.86
CA VAL A 79 4.31 17.13 13.16
C VAL A 79 5.63 16.40 12.88
N ASN A 80 5.65 15.07 12.92
CA ASN A 80 6.83 14.27 12.65
C ASN A 80 7.16 14.26 11.16
N CYS A 81 6.17 14.51 10.29
CA CYS A 81 6.44 14.68 8.86
C CYS A 81 7.48 15.76 8.59
N PHE A 82 7.45 16.87 9.35
CA PHE A 82 8.39 17.97 9.16
C PHE A 82 9.84 17.67 9.53
N SER A 83 10.11 16.49 10.14
CA SER A 83 11.47 16.02 10.38
C SER A 83 12.10 15.33 9.16
N TYR A 84 11.28 14.90 8.18
CA TYR A 84 11.79 14.30 6.95
C TYR A 84 12.18 15.38 5.92
N PRO A 85 13.20 15.13 5.08
CA PRO A 85 13.51 16.00 3.96
C PRO A 85 12.32 16.13 3.00
N ASN A 86 11.93 17.37 2.68
CA ASN A 86 10.85 17.70 1.74
C ASN A 86 9.52 16.98 2.05
N PRO A 87 8.92 17.26 3.22
CA PRO A 87 7.67 16.62 3.59
C PRO A 87 6.52 17.14 2.71
N PRO A 88 5.54 16.30 2.38
CA PRO A 88 4.34 16.77 1.72
C PRO A 88 3.58 17.72 2.66
N SER A 89 3.04 18.81 2.11
CA SER A 89 2.20 19.75 2.86
C SER A 89 0.82 19.18 3.19
N VAL A 90 0.37 18.18 2.41
CA VAL A 90 -0.90 17.46 2.59
C VAL A 90 -0.73 15.99 2.20
N GLY A 91 -1.45 15.10 2.89
CA GLY A 91 -1.42 13.67 2.61
C GLY A 91 -2.39 13.33 1.51
N PHE A 92 -2.02 12.42 0.62
CA PHE A 92 -2.88 11.93 -0.44
C PHE A 92 -2.49 10.55 -0.95
N PHE A 93 -3.46 9.89 -1.57
CA PHE A 93 -3.25 8.65 -2.30
C PHE A 93 -4.05 8.68 -3.60
N LYS A 94 -3.41 9.00 -4.72
CA LYS A 94 -4.10 9.33 -5.98
C LYS A 94 -3.58 8.58 -7.19
N ASP A 95 -4.48 8.25 -8.12
CA ASP A 95 -4.13 7.72 -9.43
C ASP A 95 -3.21 6.49 -9.36
N ASN A 96 -3.27 5.72 -8.27
CA ASN A 96 -2.45 4.53 -8.10
C ASN A 96 -3.19 3.30 -8.63
N VAL A 97 -2.44 2.38 -9.21
CA VAL A 97 -2.94 1.08 -9.65
C VAL A 97 -2.40 0.01 -8.72
N ILE A 98 -3.30 -0.74 -8.08
CA ILE A 98 -2.97 -1.90 -7.26
C ILE A 98 -3.59 -3.10 -7.98
N ALA A 99 -2.77 -3.88 -8.68
CA ALA A 99 -3.32 -4.90 -9.57
C ALA A 99 -2.57 -6.23 -9.55
N ASN A 100 -3.32 -7.34 -9.64
CA ASN A 100 -2.76 -8.68 -9.81
C ASN A 100 -1.75 -9.08 -8.72
N ASN A 101 -1.95 -8.61 -7.49
CA ASN A 101 -1.12 -9.01 -6.34
C ASN A 101 -1.72 -10.22 -5.62
N VAL A 102 -0.86 -11.02 -5.01
CA VAL A 102 -1.25 -12.10 -4.09
C VAL A 102 -0.83 -11.68 -2.69
N LEU A 103 -1.79 -11.26 -1.88
CA LEU A 103 -1.64 -10.62 -0.57
C LEU A 103 -2.28 -11.52 0.50
N ARG A 104 -1.68 -12.68 0.77
CA ARG A 104 -2.29 -13.74 1.58
C ARG A 104 -1.61 -13.95 2.93
N ASN A 105 -2.22 -14.73 3.80
CA ASN A 105 -1.63 -15.18 5.08
C ASN A 105 -1.18 -14.00 5.97
N ALA A 106 -2.08 -13.05 6.20
CA ALA A 106 -1.87 -12.05 7.24
C ALA A 106 -1.79 -12.76 8.61
N LEU A 107 -0.78 -12.46 9.43
CA LEU A 107 -0.50 -13.19 10.69
C LEU A 107 -1.17 -12.58 11.92
N GLY A 108 -1.84 -11.42 11.79
CA GLY A 108 -2.53 -10.76 12.88
C GLY A 108 -4.05 -10.91 12.79
N ASP A 109 -4.74 -10.56 13.87
CA ASP A 109 -6.21 -10.36 13.89
C ASP A 109 -6.68 -9.25 12.94
N SER A 110 -5.76 -8.58 12.25
CA SER A 110 -6.03 -7.67 11.13
C SER A 110 -6.72 -8.44 10.01
N THR A 111 -8.04 -8.28 10.00
CA THR A 111 -9.00 -8.83 9.04
C THR A 111 -8.79 -8.38 7.60
N PHE A 112 -7.76 -7.58 7.29
CA PHE A 112 -7.58 -6.95 5.98
C PHE A 112 -6.25 -7.33 5.33
N GLY A 113 -6.34 -7.88 4.11
CA GLY A 113 -5.17 -8.16 3.28
C GLY A 113 -4.63 -6.88 2.60
N LEU A 114 -5.50 -5.88 2.45
CA LEU A 114 -5.16 -4.56 1.96
C LEU A 114 -5.91 -3.53 2.82
N SER A 115 -5.17 -2.59 3.39
CA SER A 115 -5.74 -1.48 4.15
C SER A 115 -5.20 -0.15 3.66
N LEU A 116 -6.10 0.81 3.46
CA LEU A 116 -5.78 2.18 3.17
C LEU A 116 -6.66 3.09 4.03
N LEU A 117 -6.01 3.79 4.95
CA LEU A 117 -6.65 4.50 6.05
C LEU A 117 -6.19 5.95 6.07
N PHE A 118 -7.08 6.86 6.42
CA PHE A 118 -6.85 8.31 6.42
C PHE A 118 -6.93 8.88 7.83
N ASN A 119 -6.06 9.82 8.16
CA ASN A 119 -6.24 10.67 9.35
C ASN A 119 -6.93 12.01 8.97
N ALA A 120 -7.29 12.80 9.99
CA ALA A 120 -8.01 14.07 9.81
C ALA A 120 -7.28 15.17 9.00
N ARG A 121 -5.97 15.01 8.72
CA ARG A 121 -5.16 15.95 7.93
C ARG A 121 -4.82 15.43 6.53
N ALA A 122 -5.34 14.28 6.14
CA ALA A 122 -5.21 13.77 4.78
C ALA A 122 -6.27 14.42 3.87
N SER A 123 -5.82 14.86 2.69
CA SER A 123 -6.64 15.70 1.81
C SER A 123 -7.58 14.89 0.92
N SER A 124 -7.13 13.73 0.40
CA SER A 124 -7.89 13.00 -0.62
C SER A 124 -7.31 11.63 -0.98
N ALA A 125 -8.21 10.67 -1.24
CA ALA A 125 -7.97 9.54 -2.13
C ALA A 125 -8.82 9.73 -3.38
N ALA A 126 -8.25 9.57 -4.58
CA ALA A 126 -8.98 9.73 -5.83
C ALA A 126 -8.31 8.98 -6.99
N GLY A 127 -9.10 8.48 -7.94
CA GLY A 127 -8.59 7.93 -9.20
C GLY A 127 -7.81 6.61 -9.06
N ASN A 128 -7.88 5.94 -7.91
CA ASN A 128 -7.14 4.69 -7.71
C ASN A 128 -7.91 3.49 -8.29
N LEU A 129 -7.18 2.51 -8.81
CA LEU A 129 -7.73 1.27 -9.37
C LEU A 129 -7.28 0.06 -8.54
N LEU A 130 -8.24 -0.75 -8.09
CA LEU A 130 -7.98 -2.09 -7.55
C LEU A 130 -8.49 -3.14 -8.53
N GLN A 131 -7.63 -4.03 -9.01
CA GLN A 131 -8.03 -5.03 -9.99
C GLN A 131 -7.27 -6.35 -9.80
N GLY A 132 -7.96 -7.49 -9.86
CA GLY A 132 -7.29 -8.80 -9.90
C GLY A 132 -6.48 -9.16 -8.64
N ASN A 133 -6.67 -8.47 -7.51
CA ASN A 133 -5.92 -8.75 -6.29
C ASN A 133 -6.54 -9.90 -5.51
N ASP A 134 -5.70 -10.78 -5.00
CA ASP A 134 -6.10 -11.93 -4.21
C ASP A 134 -5.60 -11.77 -2.78
N VAL A 135 -6.53 -11.49 -1.87
CA VAL A 135 -6.23 -11.27 -0.44
C VAL A 135 -6.51 -12.52 0.42
N GLY A 136 -6.68 -13.70 -0.19
CA GLY A 136 -6.68 -14.98 0.52
C GLY A 136 -7.78 -15.18 1.56
N GLY A 137 -8.95 -14.56 1.37
CA GLY A 137 -10.06 -14.61 2.31
C GLY A 137 -10.03 -13.56 3.41
N SER A 138 -9.01 -12.68 3.44
CA SER A 138 -9.06 -11.43 4.20
C SER A 138 -9.88 -10.37 3.46
N GLY A 139 -10.37 -9.38 4.18
CA GLY A 139 -11.08 -8.23 3.62
C GLY A 139 -10.18 -7.18 2.97
N ILE A 140 -10.82 -6.17 2.38
CA ILE A 140 -10.16 -4.95 1.89
C ILE A 140 -10.83 -3.74 2.57
N GLU A 141 -10.01 -2.89 3.20
CA GLU A 141 -10.47 -1.67 3.86
C GLU A 141 -9.89 -0.44 3.16
N LEU A 142 -10.77 0.43 2.64
CA LEU A 142 -10.40 1.63 1.89
C LEU A 142 -11.13 2.85 2.43
N GLN A 143 -10.40 3.89 2.81
CA GLN A 143 -10.99 5.13 3.28
C GLN A 143 -10.41 6.33 2.53
N PRO A 144 -11.22 7.20 1.89
CA PRO A 144 -12.60 6.95 1.51
C PRO A 144 -12.69 5.91 0.39
N ILE A 145 -13.66 4.99 0.46
CA ILE A 145 -13.88 3.98 -0.58
C ILE A 145 -14.21 4.61 -1.95
N SER A 146 -14.82 5.80 -1.97
CA SER A 146 -15.13 6.54 -3.20
C SER A 146 -13.89 6.99 -3.99
N GLY A 147 -12.70 6.93 -3.39
CA GLY A 147 -11.43 7.20 -4.07
C GLY A 147 -10.92 6.05 -4.93
N PHE A 148 -11.66 4.94 -5.00
CA PHE A 148 -11.25 3.69 -5.61
C PHE A 148 -12.30 3.17 -6.59
N SER A 149 -11.82 2.68 -7.74
CA SER A 149 -12.61 1.93 -8.70
C SER A 149 -12.27 0.44 -8.57
N ASP A 150 -13.30 -0.40 -8.58
CA ASP A 150 -13.13 -1.84 -8.77
C ASP A 150 -12.98 -2.15 -10.26
N GLY A 151 -11.80 -2.60 -10.66
CA GLY A 151 -11.53 -3.08 -12.02
C GLY A 151 -11.96 -4.52 -12.27
N GLY A 152 -12.54 -5.19 -11.26
CA GLY A 152 -12.96 -6.58 -11.29
C GLY A 152 -11.84 -7.58 -10.99
N GLY A 153 -12.22 -8.83 -10.77
CA GLY A 153 -11.29 -9.95 -10.54
C GLY A 153 -10.60 -9.96 -9.18
N ASN A 154 -10.94 -9.03 -8.28
CA ASN A 154 -10.47 -9.08 -6.90
C ASN A 154 -11.12 -10.29 -6.19
N SER A 155 -10.36 -10.98 -5.35
CA SER A 155 -10.82 -12.09 -4.52
C SER A 155 -10.61 -11.71 -3.06
N CYS A 156 -11.69 -11.37 -2.37
CA CYS A 156 -11.66 -10.94 -0.98
C CYS A 156 -12.65 -11.70 -0.08
N GLY A 157 -12.36 -11.66 1.22
CA GLY A 157 -13.23 -12.18 2.26
C GLY A 157 -14.35 -11.22 2.65
N PRO A 158 -15.23 -11.63 3.57
CA PRO A 158 -16.43 -10.87 3.93
C PRO A 158 -16.14 -9.55 4.68
N GLN A 159 -14.95 -9.44 5.25
CA GLN A 159 -14.52 -8.30 6.08
C GLN A 159 -14.22 -7.07 5.20
N GLY A 160 -14.34 -5.88 5.79
CA GLY A 160 -13.94 -4.63 5.15
C GLY A 160 -15.09 -3.99 4.38
N ASN A 161 -14.81 -2.85 3.76
CA ASN A 161 -15.82 -2.03 3.10
C ASN A 161 -15.81 -2.17 1.57
N PHE A 162 -14.72 -2.66 0.98
CA PHE A 162 -14.64 -2.97 -0.44
C PHE A 162 -15.17 -4.38 -0.68
N LYS A 163 -16.08 -4.53 -1.65
CA LYS A 163 -16.76 -5.79 -1.95
C LYS A 163 -16.27 -6.35 -3.28
N CYS A 164 -15.85 -7.60 -3.20
CA CYS A 164 -15.70 -8.55 -4.29
C CYS A 164 -16.84 -9.57 -4.12
#